data_AF-G2KNI2-F1
#
_entry.id   AF-G2KNI2-F1
#
_cell.length_a   1.000
_cell.length_b   1.000
_cell.length_c   1.000
_cell.angle_alpha   90.00
_cell.angle_beta   90.00
_cell.angle_gamma   90.00
#
_symmetry.space_group_name_H-M   'P 1'
#
loop_
_entity.id
_entity.type
_entity.pdbx_description
1 polymer ?
#
loop_
_entity_poly.entity_id
_entity_poly.type
_entity_poly.pdbx_seq_one_letter_code
_entity_poly.pdbx_strand_id
1 'polypeptide(L)' 'MDIEGLIAQGAPSDEYQSEAEAIKVAIYSVEGEVSADVVVAIMSLIWKDSFGLSDDDMVKRLPIIRRAAENIFGA' A
#
# COMPACT_ATOMS: atom_id res chain seq x y z
N MET A 1 5.60 2.83 6.55
CA MET A 1 4.23 3.32 6.82
C MET A 1 3.44 2.11 7.27
N ASP A 2 2.83 2.15 8.45
CA ASP A 2 2.32 0.96 9.13
C ASP A 2 0.82 0.74 8.81
N ILE A 3 0.53 -0.01 7.75
CA ILE A 3 -0.86 -0.25 7.30
C ILE A 3 -1.58 -1.26 8.22
N GLU A 4 -0.83 -2.12 8.92
CA GLU A 4 -1.36 -3.17 9.80
C GLU A 4 -1.24 -2.82 11.30
N GLY A 5 -0.50 -1.77 11.68
CA GLY A 5 -0.21 -1.45 13.08
C GLY A 5 0.88 -2.33 13.72
N LEU A 6 1.71 -3.00 12.91
CA LEU A 6 2.71 -3.98 13.32
C LEU A 6 4.13 -3.41 13.47
N ILE A 7 4.42 -2.23 12.88
CA ILE A 7 5.68 -1.50 13.15
C ILE A 7 5.71 -1.06 14.62
N ALA A 8 4.55 -0.74 15.21
CA ALA A 8 4.44 -0.43 16.63
C ALA A 8 4.62 -1.65 17.57
N GLN A 9 4.59 -2.89 17.05
CA GLN A 9 4.74 -4.14 17.83
C GLN A 9 6.15 -4.73 17.77
N GLY A 10 7.12 -4.03 17.16
CA GLY A 10 8.51 -4.49 17.09
C GLY A 10 8.79 -5.43 15.91
N ALA A 11 7.92 -5.47 14.89
CA ALA A 11 8.23 -6.12 13.63
C ALA A 11 9.43 -5.42 12.96
N PRO A 12 10.48 -6.15 12.53
CA PRO A 12 11.61 -5.57 11.82
C PRO A 12 11.15 -4.78 10.59
N SER A 13 11.74 -3.60 10.36
CA SER A 13 11.44 -2.71 9.22
C SER A 13 11.59 -3.37 7.84
N ASP A 14 12.26 -4.52 7.83
CA ASP A 14 12.70 -5.35 6.74
C ASP A 14 11.58 -6.30 6.24
N GLU A 15 10.54 -6.56 7.03
CA GLU A 15 9.42 -7.44 6.64
C GLU A 15 8.51 -6.84 5.55
N TYR A 16 8.53 -5.51 5.36
CA TYR A 16 7.68 -4.80 4.38
C TYR A 16 8.46 -4.19 3.22
N GLN A 17 9.75 -4.51 3.13
CA GLN A 17 10.64 -3.89 2.14
C GLN A 17 10.26 -4.32 0.71
N SER A 18 9.80 -5.56 0.55
CA SER A 18 9.29 -6.12 -0.70
C SER A 18 8.07 -5.37 -1.22
N GLU A 19 7.08 -5.10 -0.37
CA GLU A 19 5.83 -4.41 -0.72
C GLU A 19 6.10 -2.95 -1.06
N ALA A 20 6.95 -2.29 -0.27
CA ALA A 20 7.33 -0.91 -0.52
C ALA A 20 8.06 -0.74 -1.87
N GLU A 21 8.96 -1.66 -2.20
CA GLU A 21 9.68 -1.65 -3.48
C GLU A 21 8.75 -2.01 -4.65
N ALA A 22 7.85 -2.97 -4.47
CA ALA A 22 6.82 -3.30 -5.46
C ALA A 22 5.88 -2.12 -5.74
N ILE A 23 5.43 -1.40 -4.71
CA ILE A 23 4.61 -0.20 -4.84
C ILE A 23 5.37 0.87 -5.62
N LYS A 24 6.65 1.09 -5.28
CA LYS A 24 7.50 2.07 -5.97
C LYS A 24 7.67 1.75 -7.45
N VAL A 25 8.02 0.50 -7.78
CA VAL A 25 8.17 0.05 -9.18
C VAL A 25 6.85 0.21 -9.95
N ALA A 26 5.74 -0.19 -9.35
CA ALA A 26 4.42 -0.07 -9.96
C ALA A 26 4.05 1.39 -10.23
N ILE A 27 4.28 2.31 -9.29
CA ILE A 27 4.03 3.76 -9.48
C ILE A 27 4.88 4.32 -10.63
N TYR A 28 6.18 4.00 -10.69
CA TYR A 28 7.05 4.47 -11.79
C TYR A 28 6.72 3.87 -13.16
N SER A 29 6.00 2.76 -13.19
CA SER A 29 5.57 2.10 -14.43
C SER A 29 4.23 2.59 -14.94
N VAL A 30 3.52 3.46 -14.21
CA VAL A 30 2.29 4.10 -14.68
C VAL A 30 2.65 5.14 -15.74
N GLU A 31 2.15 4.94 -16.95
CA GLU A 31 2.21 5.96 -17.99
C GLU A 31 1.10 7.00 -17.76
N GLY A 32 1.48 8.27 -17.63
CA GLY A 32 0.54 9.38 -17.45
C GLY A 32 0.55 10.00 -16.05
N GLU A 33 -0.51 10.72 -15.72
CA GLU A 33 -0.64 11.40 -14.43
C GLU A 33 -1.02 10.39 -13.34
N VAL A 34 -0.12 10.21 -12.39
CA VAL A 34 -0.39 9.38 -11.20
C VAL A 34 -1.24 10.21 -10.25
N SER A 35 -2.43 9.70 -9.91
CA SER A 35 -3.32 10.29 -8.91
C SER A 35 -3.31 9.47 -7.62
N ALA A 36 -3.82 10.05 -6.54
CA ALA A 36 -3.99 9.33 -5.27
C ALA A 36 -4.83 8.05 -5.45
N ASP A 37 -5.85 8.06 -6.31
CA ASP A 37 -6.68 6.88 -6.58
C ASP A 37 -5.90 5.76 -7.29
N VAL A 38 -4.97 6.11 -8.19
CA VAL A 38 -4.07 5.14 -8.85
C VAL A 38 -3.14 4.50 -7.82
N VAL A 39 -2.57 5.30 -6.92
CA VAL A 39 -1.71 4.79 -5.84
C VAL A 39 -2.50 3.87 -4.91
N VAL A 40 -3.73 4.25 -4.53
CA VAL A 40 -4.61 3.38 -3.73
C VAL A 40 -4.87 2.05 -4.41
N ALA A 41 -5.14 2.05 -5.72
CA ALA A 41 -5.37 0.81 -6.47
C ALA A 41 -4.14 -0.09 -6.48
N ILE A 42 -2.95 0.47 -6.76
CA ILE A 42 -1.67 -0.26 -6.74
C ILE A 42 -1.40 -0.86 -5.37
N MET A 43 -1.49 -0.05 -4.32
CA MET A 43 -1.28 -0.51 -2.94
C MET A 43 -2.26 -1.60 -2.56
N SER A 44 -3.54 -1.47 -2.94
CA SER A 44 -4.57 -2.46 -2.65
C SER A 44 -4.29 -3.79 -3.34
N LEU A 45 -3.83 -3.78 -4.60
CA LEU A 45 -3.48 -4.99 -5.35
C LEU A 45 -2.30 -5.72 -4.71
N ILE A 46 -1.23 -4.98 -4.40
CA ILE A 46 -0.02 -5.56 -3.79
C ILE A 46 -0.34 -6.12 -2.41
N TRP A 47 -1.08 -5.38 -1.58
CA TRP A 47 -1.46 -5.86 -0.24
C TRP A 47 -2.36 -7.09 -0.29
N LYS A 48 -3.29 -7.13 -1.23
CA LYS A 48 -4.17 -8.28 -1.42
C LYS A 48 -3.38 -9.52 -1.83
N ASP A 49 -2.43 -9.37 -2.75
CA ASP A 49 -1.60 -10.47 -3.26
C ASP A 49 -0.61 -10.98 -2.21
N SER A 50 0.14 -10.08 -1.56
CA SER A 50 1.13 -10.44 -0.52
C SER A 50 0.53 -11.22 0.64
N PHE A 51 -0.70 -10.89 1.05
CA PHE A 51 -1.35 -11.49 2.23
C PHE A 51 -2.51 -12.44 1.89
N GLY A 52 -2.77 -12.69 0.61
CA GLY A 52 -3.87 -13.56 0.16
C GLY A 52 -5.25 -13.12 0.65
N LEU A 53 -5.49 -11.81 0.71
CA LEU A 53 -6.69 -11.24 1.34
C LEU A 53 -7.94 -11.36 0.44
N SER A 54 -9.09 -11.51 1.09
CA SER A 54 -10.39 -11.43 0.40
C SER A 54 -10.76 -9.99 0.07
N ASP A 55 -11.72 -9.79 -0.85
CA ASP A 55 -12.26 -8.45 -1.14
C ASP A 55 -12.91 -7.82 0.10
N ASP A 56 -13.56 -8.62 0.94
CA ASP A 56 -14.16 -8.16 2.20
C ASP A 56 -13.12 -7.67 3.22
N ASP A 57 -11.94 -8.30 3.23
CA ASP A 57 -10.82 -7.86 4.07
C ASP A 57 -10.17 -6.58 3.54
N MET A 58 -10.17 -6.41 2.21
CA MET A 58 -9.69 -5.19 1.55
C MET A 58 -10.62 -4.01 1.81
N VAL A 59 -11.95 -4.21 1.84
CA VAL A 59 -12.92 -3.17 2.20
C VAL A 59 -12.64 -2.57 3.58
N LYS A 60 -12.25 -3.40 4.56
CA LYS A 60 -11.91 -2.94 5.92
C LYS A 60 -10.60 -2.14 5.97
N ARG A 61 -9.66 -2.45 5.09
CA ARG A 61 -8.30 -1.85 5.05
C ARG A 61 -8.19 -0.64 4.13
N LEU A 62 -9.12 -0.49 3.19
CA LEU A 62 -9.23 0.61 2.23
C LEU A 62 -9.06 2.02 2.85
N PRO A 63 -9.66 2.35 4.02
CA PRO A 63 -9.46 3.65 4.64
C PRO A 63 -8.00 3.93 5.04
N ILE A 64 -7.29 2.93 5.55
CA ILE A 64 -5.88 3.07 5.95
C ILE A 64 -4.98 3.13 4.73
N ILE A 65 -5.24 2.29 3.72
CA ILE A 65 -4.51 2.32 2.44
C ILE A 65 -4.68 3.68 1.75
N ARG A 66 -5.88 4.26 1.78
CA ARG A 66 -6.13 5.61 1.25
C ARG A 66 -5.32 6.68 1.98
N ARG A 67 -5.34 6.67 3.31
CA ARG A 67 -4.52 7.59 4.11
C ARG A 67 -3.04 7.41 3.84
N ALA A 68 -2.61 6.18 3.59
CA ALA A 68 -1.23 5.86 3.26
C ALA A 68 -0.82 6.44 1.89
N ALA A 69 -1.66 6.26 0.87
CA ALA A 69 -1.47 6.83 -0.45
C ALA A 69 -1.44 8.37 -0.43
N GLU A 70 -2.34 9.01 0.32
CA GLU A 70 -2.36 10.46 0.51
C GLU A 70 -1.06 10.99 1.14
N ASN A 71 -0.44 10.26 2.06
CA ASN A 71 0.84 10.67 2.64
C ASN A 71 2.03 10.49 1.67
N ILE A 72 1.92 9.58 0.69
CA ILE A 72 2.95 9.35 -0.32
C ILE A 72 2.85 10.39 -1.45
N PHE A 73 1.63 10.79 -1.81
CA PHE A 73 1.35 11.59 -3.00
C PHE A 73 0.84 13.02 -2.71
N GLY A 74 0.33 13.28 -1.50
CA GLY A 74 -0.29 14.55 -1.09
C GLY A 74 0.63 15.51 -0.34
N ALA A 75 1.96 15.42 -0.53
CA ALA A 75 2.96 16.38 -0.03
C ALA A 75 3.57 17.20 -1.18
#